data_AF-A0A357L1U6-F1
#
_entry.id   AF-A0A357L1U6-F1
#
_cell.length_a   1.000
_cell.length_b   1.000
_cell.length_c   1.000
_cell.angle_alpha   90.00
_cell.angle_beta   90.00
_cell.angle_gamma   90.00
#
_symmetry.space_group_name_H-M   'P 1'
#
loop_
_entity.id
_entity.type
_entity.pdbx_description
1 polymer ?
#
loop_
_entity_poly.entity_id
_entity_poly.type
_entity_poly.pdbx_seq_one_letter_code
_entity_poly.pdbx_strand_id
1 'polypeptide(L)'
;QTGGHSSGHGGTAGGAAEPLDAAMQADHDALMRLAPVSAATHVAVKDGSWFDPRTWAGGEVPGEGARVVIPAGVTVAYDGESPASIFTVRVDGALEFATDRDTFLEVDTLIVTDAGALVMGTKDDPVDADVRAVIQIADNGPIDVEWDPRLLSRGIVTLGSVEINGAEKETFLKVAVDPLKGDTTLTLEAPPEGWQVGDRLVLTGTHLVSTKGTPKDQPITVATEDEELVITAINGDVVTFDRPLQYDHEGPRADLKAYVANYSRNVVIETENAEAVPVHQRGHVMLMHSNEVAVRYAEFSELGRTDKSERAFDVGDIANIEPDSNVKGRYSLHIHRSGVDDQAHPVIVEGASVWGSPGWGFVHHDSNAIFADNAAYDVFGAAFVAETGNETGRWVDNIAIKSLGVDHIVKNGDDVNAFDLGRTGTGFWFQGRLVEAVGNVAAGVPSGA
;
A
#
# COMPACT_ATOMS: atom_id res chain seq x y z
N GLN A 1 61.91 -13.70 -25.94
CA GLN A 1 60.95 -13.27 -26.97
C GLN A 1 59.91 -12.44 -26.24
N THR A 2 60.15 -11.13 -26.12
CA THR A 2 59.51 -10.04 -26.92
C THR A 2 58.01 -9.98 -26.63
N GLY A 3 57.42 -8.92 -26.10
CA GLY A 3 57.87 -7.56 -25.80
C GLY A 3 56.63 -6.81 -25.30
N GLY A 4 56.83 -5.83 -24.41
CA GLY A 4 55.73 -5.04 -23.86
C GLY A 4 55.21 -3.97 -24.81
N HIS A 5 54.05 -3.41 -24.48
CA HIS A 5 53.74 -2.00 -24.72
C HIS A 5 52.86 -1.48 -23.59
N SER A 6 53.42 -0.55 -22.80
CA SER A 6 52.68 0.44 -22.04
C SER A 6 52.36 1.63 -22.94
N SER A 7 51.17 2.21 -22.79
CA SER A 7 50.94 3.62 -23.04
C SER A 7 49.77 4.09 -22.18
N GLY A 8 50.07 4.93 -21.20
CA GLY A 8 49.06 5.75 -20.52
C GLY A 8 48.91 7.09 -21.22
N HIS A 9 47.69 7.60 -21.22
CA HIS A 9 47.23 9.00 -21.31
C HIS A 9 45.78 8.95 -20.79
N GLY A 10 45.26 9.77 -19.86
CA GLY A 10 45.61 11.13 -19.49
C GLY A 10 44.47 12.06 -19.95
N GLY A 11 43.57 12.44 -19.03
CA GLY A 11 42.50 13.44 -19.22
C GLY A 11 41.14 12.82 -19.57
N THR A 12 40.00 13.23 -19.02
CA THR A 12 39.64 14.45 -18.28
C THR A 12 38.48 14.17 -17.34
N ALA A 13 38.57 14.70 -16.12
CA ALA A 13 37.42 14.93 -15.26
C ALA A 13 36.40 15.80 -16.00
N GLY A 14 35.19 15.28 -16.12
CA GLY A 14 34.00 15.98 -16.58
C GLY A 14 32.84 15.31 -15.89
N GLY A 15 32.68 15.61 -14.59
CA GLY A 15 31.47 15.25 -13.86
C GLY A 15 30.31 16.02 -14.47
N ALA A 16 29.59 15.36 -15.36
CA ALA A 16 28.18 15.63 -15.54
C ALA A 16 27.47 14.61 -14.67
N ALA A 17 26.70 15.09 -13.69
CA ALA A 17 25.69 14.25 -13.06
C ALA A 17 24.84 13.63 -14.17
N GLU A 18 24.68 12.30 -14.18
CA GLU A 18 23.70 11.70 -15.07
C GLU A 18 22.32 12.32 -14.75
N PRO A 19 21.54 12.72 -15.76
CA PRO A 19 20.21 13.27 -15.52
C PRO A 19 19.31 12.15 -14.97
N LEU A 20 18.31 12.52 -14.18
CA LEU A 20 17.20 11.64 -13.75
C LEU A 20 16.81 10.65 -14.87
N ASP A 21 16.77 9.36 -14.53
CA ASP A 21 16.59 8.22 -15.45
C ASP A 21 15.41 8.44 -16.42
N ALA A 22 15.61 8.16 -17.72
CA ALA A 22 14.61 8.37 -18.77
C ALA A 22 13.29 7.64 -18.51
N ALA A 23 13.33 6.52 -17.77
CA ALA A 23 12.14 5.81 -17.32
C ALA A 23 11.34 6.63 -16.29
N MET A 24 12.00 7.19 -15.26
CA MET A 24 11.37 8.06 -14.27
C MET A 24 10.75 9.31 -14.93
N GLN A 25 11.40 9.87 -15.95
CA GLN A 25 10.82 10.96 -16.73
C GLN A 25 9.55 10.54 -17.49
N ALA A 26 9.52 9.34 -18.07
CA ALA A 26 8.34 8.83 -18.77
C ALA A 26 7.16 8.58 -17.81
N ASP A 27 7.43 8.15 -16.57
CA ASP A 27 6.45 8.01 -15.50
C ASP A 27 5.89 9.37 -15.07
N HIS A 28 6.78 10.34 -14.84
CA HIS A 28 6.41 11.72 -14.55
C HIS A 28 5.49 12.31 -15.65
N ASP A 29 5.92 12.23 -16.91
CA ASP A 29 5.16 12.77 -18.05
C ASP A 29 3.80 12.09 -18.20
N ALA A 30 3.72 10.78 -17.95
CA ALA A 30 2.46 10.06 -17.98
C ALA A 30 1.51 10.53 -16.88
N LEU A 31 1.98 10.67 -15.65
CA LEU A 31 1.18 11.17 -14.53
C LEU A 31 0.66 12.59 -14.80
N MET A 32 1.52 13.50 -15.27
CA MET A 32 1.11 14.88 -15.54
C MET A 32 0.05 14.99 -16.65
N ARG A 33 0.00 14.05 -17.59
CA ARG A 33 -1.03 14.00 -18.64
C ARG A 33 -2.40 13.57 -18.15
N LEU A 34 -2.51 12.91 -16.99
CA LEU A 34 -3.80 12.50 -16.44
C LEU A 34 -4.63 13.70 -15.95
N ALA A 35 -3.96 14.74 -15.42
CA ALA A 35 -4.61 15.97 -14.94
C ALA A 35 -3.88 17.24 -15.44
N PRO A 36 -3.98 17.58 -16.74
CA PRO A 36 -3.40 18.81 -17.24
C PRO A 36 -4.18 20.01 -16.70
N VAL A 37 -3.48 21.05 -16.24
CA VAL A 37 -4.11 22.26 -15.67
C VAL A 37 -5.14 22.88 -16.62
N SER A 38 -4.93 22.78 -17.94
CA SER A 38 -5.88 23.27 -18.95
C SER A 38 -7.22 22.55 -18.98
N ALA A 39 -7.33 21.37 -18.39
CA ALA A 39 -8.58 20.60 -18.27
C ALA A 39 -9.27 20.80 -16.91
N ALA A 40 -8.69 21.62 -16.02
CA ALA A 40 -9.27 21.89 -14.70
C ALA A 40 -10.65 22.54 -14.82
N THR A 41 -11.62 22.03 -14.07
CA THR A 41 -12.93 22.66 -13.91
C THR A 41 -12.98 23.53 -12.67
N HIS A 42 -12.17 23.21 -11.66
CA HIS A 42 -12.06 23.97 -10.42
C HIS A 42 -10.58 24.20 -10.10
N VAL A 43 -10.25 25.46 -9.79
CA VAL A 43 -8.89 25.87 -9.44
C VAL A 43 -8.95 26.66 -8.15
N ALA A 44 -8.19 26.27 -7.14
CA ALA A 44 -8.09 27.04 -5.91
C ALA A 44 -7.39 28.39 -6.17
N VAL A 45 -7.91 29.48 -5.62
CA VAL A 45 -7.38 30.86 -5.84
C VAL A 45 -6.76 31.49 -4.59
N LYS A 46 -6.88 30.81 -3.45
CA LYS A 46 -6.34 31.23 -2.15
C LYS A 46 -6.37 30.04 -1.20
N ASP A 47 -5.66 30.17 -0.08
CA ASP A 47 -5.78 29.22 1.03
C ASP A 47 -7.21 29.22 1.60
N GLY A 48 -7.67 28.05 2.03
CA GLY A 48 -8.97 27.92 2.67
C GLY A 48 -9.55 26.51 2.64
N SER A 49 -10.75 26.37 3.21
CA SER A 49 -11.51 25.13 3.20
C SER A 49 -11.92 24.74 1.77
N TRP A 50 -11.85 23.46 1.46
CA TRP A 50 -12.41 22.84 0.27
C TRP A 50 -13.91 23.16 0.13
N PHE A 51 -14.62 23.28 1.25
CA PHE A 51 -16.05 23.50 1.31
C PHE A 51 -16.45 24.99 1.33
N ASP A 52 -15.49 25.92 1.25
CA ASP A 52 -15.76 27.35 1.06
C ASP A 52 -15.76 27.69 -0.44
N PRO A 53 -16.88 28.13 -1.03
CA PRO A 53 -16.91 28.51 -2.44
C PRO A 53 -15.91 29.62 -2.79
N ARG A 54 -15.50 30.45 -1.81
CA ARG A 54 -14.50 31.51 -2.01
C ARG A 54 -13.08 31.00 -2.19
N THR A 55 -12.80 29.73 -1.89
CA THR A 55 -11.51 29.06 -2.17
C THR A 55 -11.33 28.83 -3.66
N TRP A 56 -12.43 28.70 -4.41
CA TRP A 56 -12.43 28.26 -5.80
C TRP A 56 -12.69 29.38 -6.80
N ALA A 57 -11.96 29.36 -7.91
CA ALA A 57 -12.26 30.19 -9.07
C ALA A 57 -13.70 29.92 -9.53
N GLY A 58 -14.49 30.98 -9.71
CA GLY A 58 -15.91 30.85 -10.08
C GLY A 58 -16.87 30.81 -8.90
N GLY A 59 -16.38 30.63 -7.66
CA GLY A 59 -17.24 30.69 -6.48
C GLY A 59 -18.10 29.45 -6.26
N GLU A 60 -17.65 28.28 -6.71
CA GLU A 60 -18.35 27.00 -6.61
C GLU A 60 -17.42 25.93 -6.03
N VAL A 61 -17.93 25.12 -5.10
CA VAL A 61 -17.19 23.99 -4.50
C VAL A 61 -17.14 22.83 -5.51
N PRO A 62 -16.01 22.12 -5.66
CA PRO A 62 -15.92 20.94 -6.51
C PRO A 62 -17.01 19.91 -6.20
N GLY A 63 -17.78 19.56 -7.22
CA GLY A 63 -18.80 18.51 -7.18
C GLY A 63 -18.51 17.36 -8.14
N GLU A 64 -19.55 16.61 -8.50
CA GLU A 64 -19.46 15.41 -9.37
C GLU A 64 -18.62 15.63 -10.64
N GLY A 65 -17.67 14.74 -10.88
CA GLY A 65 -16.81 14.73 -12.06
C GLY A 65 -15.82 15.91 -12.12
N ALA A 66 -15.63 16.65 -11.02
CA ALA A 66 -14.71 17.78 -11.00
C ALA A 66 -13.27 17.37 -11.31
N ARG A 67 -12.56 18.26 -12.01
CA ARG A 67 -11.12 18.18 -12.27
C ARG A 67 -10.49 19.34 -11.51
N VAL A 68 -9.96 19.02 -10.34
CA VAL A 68 -9.51 19.99 -9.35
C VAL A 68 -8.01 20.23 -9.50
N VAL A 69 -7.61 21.49 -9.45
CA VAL A 69 -6.21 21.90 -9.32
C VAL A 69 -6.04 22.76 -8.07
N ILE A 70 -5.10 22.38 -7.21
CA ILE A 70 -4.59 23.19 -6.11
C ILE A 70 -3.21 23.71 -6.54
N PRO A 71 -3.10 24.98 -6.96
CA PRO A 71 -1.85 25.53 -7.49
C PRO A 71 -0.75 25.64 -6.45
N ALA A 72 0.50 25.72 -6.91
CA ALA A 72 1.65 25.98 -6.05
C ALA A 72 1.45 27.24 -5.19
N GLY A 73 1.79 27.14 -3.91
CA GLY A 73 1.62 28.22 -2.92
C GLY A 73 0.19 28.39 -2.41
N VAL A 74 -0.74 27.49 -2.75
CA VAL A 74 -2.09 27.43 -2.18
C VAL A 74 -2.24 26.17 -1.34
N THR A 75 -2.77 26.33 -0.13
CA THR A 75 -3.11 25.23 0.78
C THR A 75 -4.63 25.12 0.92
N VAL A 76 -5.19 23.98 0.53
CA VAL A 76 -6.61 23.69 0.70
C VAL A 76 -6.80 22.71 1.85
N ALA A 77 -7.59 23.10 2.83
CA ALA A 77 -8.00 22.24 3.93
C ALA A 77 -9.22 21.41 3.50
N TYR A 78 -9.11 20.09 3.50
CA TYR A 78 -10.23 19.17 3.32
C TYR A 78 -10.82 18.85 4.70
N ASP A 79 -11.84 19.62 5.10
CA ASP A 79 -12.34 19.69 6.48
C ASP A 79 -13.83 19.32 6.62
N GLY A 80 -14.26 18.32 5.86
CA GLY A 80 -15.61 17.77 5.89
C GLY A 80 -15.79 16.54 5.00
N GLU A 81 -17.04 16.13 4.82
CA GLU A 81 -17.42 14.94 4.05
C GLU A 81 -18.17 15.34 2.77
N SER A 82 -17.81 14.72 1.64
CA SER A 82 -18.50 14.92 0.36
C SER A 82 -18.71 13.59 -0.34
N PRO A 83 -19.95 13.20 -0.67
CA PRO A 83 -20.22 12.02 -1.48
C PRO A 83 -19.98 12.27 -2.98
N ALA A 84 -19.50 13.46 -3.36
CA ALA A 84 -19.29 13.79 -4.76
C ALA A 84 -18.08 13.05 -5.31
N SER A 85 -18.25 12.32 -6.41
CA SER A 85 -17.19 11.57 -7.08
C SER A 85 -16.29 12.52 -7.86
N ILE A 86 -15.10 12.83 -7.34
CA ILE A 86 -14.16 13.74 -8.00
C ILE A 86 -13.37 12.98 -9.07
N PHE A 87 -13.31 13.49 -10.29
CA PHE A 87 -12.59 12.78 -11.37
C PHE A 87 -11.07 12.88 -11.22
N THR A 88 -10.53 14.08 -10.96
CA THR A 88 -9.09 14.22 -10.68
C THR A 88 -8.86 15.30 -9.63
N VAL A 89 -7.89 15.08 -8.76
CA VAL A 89 -7.34 16.11 -7.88
C VAL A 89 -5.85 16.22 -8.14
N ARG A 90 -5.40 17.34 -8.71
CA ARG A 90 -3.99 17.66 -8.88
C ARG A 90 -3.54 18.65 -7.82
N VAL A 91 -2.52 18.28 -7.07
CA VAL A 91 -1.93 19.07 -5.98
C VAL A 91 -0.54 19.54 -6.40
N ASP A 92 -0.46 20.80 -6.81
CA ASP A 92 0.79 21.53 -7.01
C ASP A 92 1.20 22.31 -5.73
N GLY A 93 0.23 22.63 -4.87
CA GLY A 93 0.40 23.23 -3.54
C GLY A 93 0.25 22.20 -2.43
N ALA A 94 -0.70 22.39 -1.51
CA ALA A 94 -0.95 21.45 -0.43
C ALA A 94 -2.45 21.10 -0.28
N LEU A 95 -2.73 19.83 -0.01
CA LEU A 95 -4.04 19.33 0.39
C LEU A 95 -3.91 18.73 1.80
N GLU A 96 -4.58 19.35 2.77
CA GLU A 96 -4.47 19.00 4.20
C GLU A 96 -5.82 18.55 4.74
N PHE A 97 -5.91 17.32 5.23
CA PHE A 97 -7.14 16.80 5.85
C PHE A 97 -7.23 17.25 7.30
N ALA A 98 -8.44 17.59 7.74
CA ALA A 98 -8.69 17.90 9.14
C ALA A 98 -8.42 16.68 10.04
N THR A 99 -7.81 16.92 11.19
CA THR A 99 -7.45 15.90 12.20
C THR A 99 -8.51 15.78 13.30
N ASP A 100 -9.39 16.77 13.43
CA ASP A 100 -10.33 16.97 14.54
C ASP A 100 -11.80 16.67 14.20
N ARG A 101 -12.08 16.18 12.99
CA ARG A 101 -13.42 15.84 12.50
C ARG A 101 -13.37 14.87 11.32
N ASP A 102 -14.47 14.17 11.13
CA ASP A 102 -14.59 13.21 10.04
C ASP A 102 -14.43 13.89 8.67
N THR A 103 -13.70 13.21 7.79
CA THR A 103 -13.47 13.63 6.41
C THR A 103 -13.68 12.45 5.46
N PHE A 104 -14.32 12.72 4.33
CA PHE A 104 -14.56 11.71 3.30
C PHE A 104 -14.41 12.36 1.92
N LEU A 105 -13.40 11.89 1.16
CA LEU A 105 -13.15 12.25 -0.24
C LEU A 105 -13.31 11.01 -1.11
N GLU A 106 -14.28 11.05 -2.02
CA GLU A 106 -14.36 10.09 -3.11
C GLU A 106 -13.67 10.67 -4.37
N VAL A 107 -12.68 9.96 -4.91
CA VAL A 107 -11.88 10.44 -6.04
C VAL A 107 -11.46 9.29 -6.94
N ASP A 108 -11.48 9.47 -8.26
CA ASP A 108 -10.85 8.51 -9.17
C ASP A 108 -9.32 8.61 -9.04
N THR A 109 -8.72 9.75 -9.41
CA THR A 109 -7.26 9.91 -9.37
C THR A 109 -6.81 11.13 -8.55
N LEU A 110 -6.02 10.91 -7.50
CA LEU A 110 -5.34 11.95 -6.74
C LEU A 110 -3.85 11.98 -7.11
N ILE A 111 -3.39 13.14 -7.58
CA ILE A 111 -2.04 13.37 -8.07
C ILE A 111 -1.37 14.43 -7.21
N VAL A 112 -0.26 14.08 -6.58
CA VAL A 112 0.61 15.05 -5.90
C VAL A 112 1.84 15.24 -6.76
N THR A 113 2.06 16.46 -7.25
CA THR A 113 3.24 16.77 -8.06
C THR A 113 4.50 16.84 -7.20
N ASP A 114 5.67 16.98 -7.83
CA ASP A 114 6.98 17.08 -7.16
C ASP A 114 7.07 18.23 -6.15
N ALA A 115 6.37 19.34 -6.39
CA ALA A 115 6.28 20.46 -5.46
C ALA A 115 5.09 20.37 -4.48
N GLY A 116 4.22 19.38 -4.66
CA GLY A 116 2.97 19.26 -3.92
C GLY A 116 3.12 18.49 -2.61
N ALA A 117 2.14 18.68 -1.72
CA ALA A 117 2.02 17.96 -0.46
C ALA A 117 0.62 17.39 -0.24
N LEU A 118 0.54 16.12 0.18
CA LEU A 118 -0.66 15.52 0.76
C LEU A 118 -0.41 15.27 2.24
N VAL A 119 -1.26 15.85 3.09
CA VAL A 119 -1.16 15.73 4.55
C VAL A 119 -2.47 15.19 5.12
N MET A 120 -2.40 14.06 5.82
CA MET A 120 -3.49 13.49 6.61
C MET A 120 -2.98 13.25 8.03
N GLY A 121 -2.96 14.31 8.83
CA GLY A 121 -2.27 14.34 10.12
C GLY A 121 -0.75 14.38 9.98
N THR A 122 -0.10 14.94 10.99
CA THR A 122 1.37 14.99 11.10
C THR A 122 1.82 14.13 12.27
N LYS A 123 3.14 13.87 12.38
CA LYS A 123 3.65 13.12 13.53
C LYS A 123 3.31 13.77 14.89
N ASP A 124 3.29 15.10 14.93
CA ASP A 124 3.02 15.86 16.16
C ASP A 124 1.51 16.15 16.36
N ASP A 125 0.71 16.00 15.31
CA ASP A 125 -0.75 16.21 15.29
C ASP A 125 -1.40 15.14 14.39
N PRO A 126 -1.44 13.87 14.84
CA PRO A 126 -2.09 12.80 14.07
C PRO A 126 -3.61 13.00 14.03
N VAL A 127 -4.30 12.32 13.11
CA VAL A 127 -5.77 12.29 13.11
C VAL A 127 -6.26 11.70 14.42
N ASP A 128 -7.16 12.40 15.12
CA ASP A 128 -7.67 12.04 16.44
C ASP A 128 -8.29 10.63 16.45
N ALA A 129 -8.12 9.90 17.55
CA ALA A 129 -8.48 8.47 17.63
C ALA A 129 -9.97 8.16 17.45
N ASP A 130 -10.85 9.14 17.64
CA ASP A 130 -12.30 9.07 17.43
C ASP A 130 -12.76 9.74 16.12
N VAL A 131 -11.83 10.22 15.29
CA VAL A 131 -12.07 10.86 14.00
C VAL A 131 -11.71 9.91 12.86
N ARG A 132 -12.53 9.85 11.81
CA ARG A 132 -12.27 9.07 10.61
C ARG A 132 -11.91 9.96 9.41
N ALA A 133 -10.75 9.71 8.80
CA ALA A 133 -10.34 10.37 7.56
C ALA A 133 -10.24 9.35 6.42
N VAL A 134 -11.08 9.51 5.39
CA VAL A 134 -11.21 8.54 4.29
C VAL A 134 -10.90 9.18 2.94
N ILE A 135 -10.04 8.51 2.17
CA ILE A 135 -9.96 8.67 0.72
C ILE A 135 -10.47 7.38 0.08
N GLN A 136 -11.65 7.44 -0.53
CA GLN A 136 -12.21 6.33 -1.27
C GLN A 136 -11.89 6.50 -2.76
N ILE A 137 -11.29 5.47 -3.35
CA ILE A 137 -11.00 5.42 -4.78
C ILE A 137 -12.24 4.97 -5.54
N ALA A 138 -12.81 5.90 -6.31
CA ALA A 138 -14.07 5.71 -7.02
C ALA A 138 -13.99 4.60 -8.08
N ASP A 139 -15.04 3.79 -8.16
CA ASP A 139 -15.25 2.90 -9.30
C ASP A 139 -16.10 3.57 -10.38
N ASN A 140 -15.41 4.21 -11.33
CA ASN A 140 -16.03 4.82 -12.50
C ASN A 140 -16.18 3.86 -13.70
N GLY A 141 -16.15 2.53 -13.47
CA GLY A 141 -16.21 1.51 -14.52
C GLY A 141 -14.86 1.29 -15.22
N PRO A 142 -14.81 0.75 -16.45
CA PRO A 142 -13.54 0.52 -17.16
C PRO A 142 -12.74 1.82 -17.37
N ILE A 143 -11.41 1.76 -17.16
CA ILE A 143 -10.50 2.90 -17.43
C ILE A 143 -10.50 3.24 -18.92
N ASP A 144 -10.64 4.52 -19.25
CA ASP A 144 -10.46 5.03 -20.60
C ASP A 144 -8.97 5.00 -20.99
N VAL A 145 -8.60 4.03 -21.83
CA VAL A 145 -7.22 3.83 -22.30
C VAL A 145 -6.74 4.89 -23.30
N GLU A 146 -7.63 5.72 -23.86
CA GLU A 146 -7.21 6.89 -24.64
C GLU A 146 -6.71 8.01 -23.72
N TRP A 147 -7.38 8.20 -22.58
CA TRP A 147 -6.97 9.14 -21.54
C TRP A 147 -5.75 8.63 -20.77
N ASP A 148 -5.75 7.35 -20.41
CA ASP A 148 -4.71 6.69 -19.61
C ASP A 148 -4.16 5.44 -20.30
N PRO A 149 -3.29 5.61 -21.32
CA PRO A 149 -2.70 4.49 -22.06
C PRO A 149 -1.71 3.68 -21.22
N ARG A 150 -1.42 4.10 -19.97
CA ARG A 150 -0.55 3.37 -19.05
C ARG A 150 -1.29 2.74 -17.88
N LEU A 151 -2.61 2.85 -17.83
CA LEU A 151 -3.45 2.41 -16.72
C LEU A 151 -2.92 2.89 -15.36
N LEU A 152 -2.34 4.09 -15.28
CA LEU A 152 -1.76 4.67 -14.06
C LEU A 152 -2.79 5.37 -13.15
N SER A 153 -3.91 5.81 -13.70
CA SER A 153 -5.02 6.51 -13.03
C SER A 153 -5.72 5.64 -11.97
N ARG A 154 -6.85 6.10 -11.42
CA ARG A 154 -7.63 5.39 -10.42
C ARG A 154 -6.80 4.95 -9.21
N GLY A 155 -6.46 5.91 -8.36
CA GLY A 155 -5.57 5.72 -7.22
C GLY A 155 -4.94 7.01 -6.72
N ILE A 156 -4.08 6.87 -5.73
CA ILE A 156 -3.20 7.94 -5.24
C ILE A 156 -1.83 7.73 -5.85
N VAL A 157 -1.39 8.69 -6.67
CA VAL A 157 -0.09 8.63 -7.34
C VAL A 157 0.68 9.92 -7.06
N THR A 158 1.81 9.82 -6.36
CA THR A 158 2.55 10.99 -5.87
C THR A 158 3.95 11.06 -6.45
N LEU A 159 4.45 12.29 -6.59
CA LEU A 159 5.83 12.66 -6.87
C LEU A 159 6.43 13.54 -5.76
N GLY A 160 5.58 14.19 -4.97
CA GLY A 160 5.97 15.11 -3.90
C GLY A 160 5.84 14.50 -2.52
N SER A 161 5.74 15.35 -1.50
CA SER A 161 5.73 14.92 -0.11
C SER A 161 4.39 14.30 0.30
N VAL A 162 4.45 13.24 1.09
CA VAL A 162 3.27 12.60 1.69
C VAL A 162 3.52 12.42 3.17
N GLU A 163 2.62 12.98 3.98
CA GLU A 163 2.62 12.76 5.42
C GLU A 163 1.23 12.29 5.86
N ILE A 164 1.14 11.04 6.30
CA ILE A 164 -0.08 10.42 6.80
C ILE A 164 0.21 9.91 8.20
N ASN A 165 -0.54 10.37 9.20
CA ASN A 165 -0.43 9.91 10.57
C ASN A 165 -1.83 9.76 11.16
N GLY A 166 -2.28 8.51 11.27
CA GLY A 166 -3.46 8.15 12.06
C GLY A 166 -3.13 8.02 13.54
N ALA A 167 -4.14 7.67 14.33
CA ALA A 167 -3.97 7.38 15.74
C ALA A 167 -3.12 6.13 15.95
N GLU A 168 -2.09 6.25 16.80
CA GLU A 168 -1.17 5.16 17.13
C GLU A 168 -1.92 3.94 17.68
N LYS A 169 -1.56 2.77 17.17
CA LYS A 169 -2.19 1.49 17.54
C LYS A 169 -1.18 0.36 17.44
N GLU A 170 -1.11 -0.46 18.48
CA GLU A 170 -0.31 -1.69 18.48
C GLU A 170 -0.79 -2.61 17.37
N THR A 171 0.07 -3.00 16.43
CA THR A 171 -0.38 -3.70 15.23
C THR A 171 -0.69 -5.17 15.51
N PHE A 172 0.10 -5.86 16.32
CA PHE A 172 -0.16 -7.25 16.68
C PHE A 172 0.50 -7.64 18.00
N LEU A 173 -0.02 -8.69 18.62
CA LEU A 173 0.50 -9.25 19.87
C LEU A 173 0.50 -10.77 19.80
N LYS A 174 1.32 -11.42 20.64
CA LYS A 174 1.15 -12.85 20.91
C LYS A 174 0.02 -13.07 21.92
N VAL A 175 -0.64 -14.21 21.78
CA VAL A 175 -1.49 -14.75 22.83
C VAL A 175 -0.63 -15.31 23.98
N ALA A 176 -1.06 -15.06 25.22
CA ALA A 176 -0.42 -15.62 26.42
C ALA A 176 -0.84 -17.09 26.67
N VAL A 177 -2.05 -17.45 26.24
CA VAL A 177 -2.63 -18.79 26.36
C VAL A 177 -3.11 -19.22 24.98
N ASP A 178 -2.85 -20.48 24.61
CA ASP A 178 -3.30 -21.04 23.34
C ASP A 178 -4.84 -20.97 23.26
N PRO A 179 -5.41 -20.21 22.33
CA PRO A 179 -6.86 -20.15 22.12
C PRO A 179 -7.33 -21.47 21.53
N LEU A 180 -8.43 -22.00 22.05
CA LEU A 180 -9.01 -23.25 21.58
C LEU A 180 -10.36 -23.01 20.91
N LYS A 181 -10.76 -23.97 20.08
CA LYS A 181 -12.05 -23.97 19.42
C LYS A 181 -13.17 -23.80 20.46
N GLY A 182 -14.07 -22.87 20.18
CA GLY A 182 -15.21 -22.55 21.05
C GLY A 182 -14.94 -21.43 22.04
N ASP A 183 -13.69 -21.02 22.26
CA ASP A 183 -13.38 -19.84 23.07
C ASP A 183 -13.98 -18.58 22.45
N THR A 184 -14.39 -17.64 23.30
CA THR A 184 -14.93 -16.33 22.88
C THR A 184 -14.05 -15.17 23.35
N THR A 185 -12.87 -15.48 23.88
CA THR A 185 -11.91 -14.50 24.41
C THR A 185 -10.48 -14.90 24.06
N LEU A 186 -9.62 -13.93 23.78
CA LEU A 186 -8.16 -14.09 23.71
C LEU A 186 -7.54 -13.49 24.97
N THR A 187 -6.55 -14.17 25.55
CA THR A 187 -5.68 -13.59 26.57
C THR A 187 -4.35 -13.25 25.90
N LEU A 188 -3.99 -11.98 25.85
CA LEU A 188 -2.80 -11.45 25.18
C LEU A 188 -1.60 -11.39 26.15
N GLU A 189 -0.38 -11.29 25.62
CA GLU A 189 0.83 -11.17 26.45
C GLU A 189 0.94 -9.83 27.20
N ALA A 190 0.23 -8.82 26.72
CA ALA A 190 0.10 -7.50 27.32
C ALA A 190 -1.27 -6.89 26.96
N PRO A 191 -1.78 -5.92 27.75
CA PRO A 191 -2.93 -5.11 27.34
C PRO A 191 -2.66 -4.44 25.98
N PRO A 192 -3.58 -4.54 25.01
CA PRO A 192 -3.34 -4.02 23.68
C PRO A 192 -3.51 -2.50 23.64
N GLU A 193 -2.44 -1.78 23.31
CA GLU A 193 -2.46 -0.31 23.24
C GLU A 193 -3.17 0.18 21.97
N GLY A 194 -4.06 1.16 22.13
CA GLY A 194 -4.84 1.76 21.04
C GLY A 194 -6.01 0.91 20.50
N TRP A 195 -6.17 -0.36 20.90
CA TRP A 195 -7.28 -1.20 20.43
C TRP A 195 -8.63 -0.75 21.00
N GLN A 196 -9.69 -0.86 20.20
CA GLN A 196 -11.03 -0.41 20.54
C GLN A 196 -12.10 -1.47 20.21
N VAL A 197 -13.26 -1.38 20.87
CA VAL A 197 -14.44 -2.17 20.49
C VAL A 197 -14.86 -1.81 19.06
N GLY A 198 -15.11 -2.81 18.24
CA GLY A 198 -15.38 -2.66 16.80
C GLY A 198 -14.16 -2.86 15.91
N ASP A 199 -12.94 -2.89 16.46
CA ASP A 199 -11.75 -3.19 15.67
C ASP A 199 -11.81 -4.60 15.07
N ARG A 200 -11.29 -4.71 13.85
CA ARG A 200 -11.15 -5.95 13.11
C ARG A 200 -9.80 -6.59 13.40
N LEU A 201 -9.84 -7.84 13.86
CA LEU A 201 -8.69 -8.65 14.20
C LEU A 201 -8.57 -9.85 13.26
N VAL A 202 -7.34 -10.33 13.09
CA VAL A 202 -7.08 -11.66 12.54
C VAL A 202 -6.20 -12.44 13.51
N LEU A 203 -6.71 -13.57 14.00
CA LEU A 203 -5.95 -14.56 14.76
C LEU A 203 -5.30 -15.55 13.80
N THR A 204 -3.99 -15.74 13.91
CA THR A 204 -3.24 -16.63 13.01
C THR A 204 -3.61 -18.10 13.21
N GLY A 205 -3.80 -18.84 12.13
CA GLY A 205 -3.83 -20.29 12.13
C GLY A 205 -2.46 -20.86 12.51
N THR A 206 -2.44 -21.97 13.24
CA THR A 206 -1.20 -22.61 13.72
C THR A 206 -0.90 -23.96 13.06
N HIS A 207 -1.80 -24.45 12.20
CA HIS A 207 -1.61 -25.71 11.49
C HIS A 207 -1.27 -25.51 10.02
N LEU A 208 -0.31 -26.31 9.53
CA LEU A 208 0.00 -26.34 8.11
C LEU A 208 -1.13 -27.02 7.34
N VAL A 209 -1.78 -26.26 6.49
CA VAL A 209 -2.84 -26.74 5.60
C VAL A 209 -2.25 -27.32 4.31
N SER A 210 -2.74 -28.49 3.90
CA SER A 210 -2.21 -29.19 2.72
C SER A 210 -2.70 -28.55 1.42
N THR A 211 -1.77 -28.10 0.57
CA THR A 211 -2.03 -27.64 -0.82
C THR A 211 -2.02 -28.77 -1.84
N LYS A 212 -1.82 -30.02 -1.41
CA LYS A 212 -1.74 -31.17 -2.31
C LYS A 212 -3.03 -31.32 -3.13
N GLY A 213 -2.89 -31.34 -4.44
CA GLY A 213 -3.99 -31.52 -5.38
C GLY A 213 -4.40 -30.24 -6.10
N THR A 214 -3.85 -29.08 -5.71
CA THR A 214 -3.90 -27.88 -6.55
C THR A 214 -3.23 -28.20 -7.89
N PRO A 215 -3.86 -27.91 -9.03
CA PRO A 215 -3.21 -28.07 -10.32
C PRO A 215 -2.07 -27.06 -10.46
N LYS A 216 -0.98 -27.49 -11.10
CA LYS A 216 0.13 -26.62 -11.44
C LYS A 216 -0.37 -25.38 -12.18
N ASP A 217 0.19 -24.22 -11.86
CA ASP A 217 -0.12 -22.93 -12.48
C ASP A 217 -1.58 -22.48 -12.22
N GLN A 218 -2.19 -22.93 -11.11
CA GLN A 218 -3.52 -22.48 -10.65
C GLN A 218 -3.46 -21.87 -9.24
N PRO A 219 -4.38 -20.95 -8.90
CA PRO A 219 -4.49 -20.38 -7.56
C PRO A 219 -4.70 -21.43 -6.47
N ILE A 220 -4.00 -21.27 -5.36
CA ILE A 220 -4.20 -22.00 -4.11
C ILE A 220 -5.40 -21.38 -3.39
N THR A 221 -6.43 -22.19 -3.12
CA THR A 221 -7.70 -21.73 -2.51
C THR A 221 -8.02 -22.44 -1.18
N VAL A 222 -7.02 -23.11 -0.59
CA VAL A 222 -7.17 -23.78 0.70
C VAL A 222 -7.22 -22.74 1.83
N ALA A 223 -8.22 -22.86 2.71
CA ALA A 223 -8.36 -22.03 3.90
C ALA A 223 -7.23 -22.31 4.90
N THR A 224 -6.69 -21.26 5.54
CA THR A 224 -5.47 -21.27 6.34
C THR A 224 -5.69 -21.31 7.86
N GLU A 225 -6.89 -21.67 8.32
CA GLU A 225 -7.32 -21.68 9.73
C GLU A 225 -7.15 -20.34 10.47
N ASP A 226 -6.77 -19.25 9.78
CA ASP A 226 -6.81 -17.89 10.31
C ASP A 226 -8.27 -17.47 10.57
N GLU A 227 -8.50 -16.70 11.62
CA GLU A 227 -9.85 -16.27 12.02
C GLU A 227 -9.99 -14.75 12.06
N GLU A 228 -10.89 -14.23 11.23
CA GLU A 228 -11.33 -12.83 11.28
C GLU A 228 -12.34 -12.65 12.43
N LEU A 229 -12.09 -11.69 13.32
CA LEU A 229 -12.85 -11.45 14.54
C LEU A 229 -13.10 -9.95 14.70
N VAL A 230 -14.21 -9.59 15.37
CA VAL A 230 -14.50 -8.20 15.74
C VAL A 230 -14.49 -8.07 17.26
N ILE A 231 -13.76 -7.09 17.78
CA ILE A 231 -13.71 -6.84 19.23
C ILE A 231 -15.08 -6.40 19.74
N THR A 232 -15.58 -7.06 20.79
CA THR A 232 -16.82 -6.69 21.48
C THR A 232 -16.58 -6.16 22.90
N ALA A 233 -15.45 -6.49 23.53
CA ALA A 233 -15.03 -5.93 24.81
C ALA A 233 -13.51 -6.10 25.03
N ILE A 234 -12.91 -5.20 25.81
CA ILE A 234 -11.52 -5.28 26.27
C ILE A 234 -11.50 -5.11 27.79
N ASN A 235 -10.82 -6.02 28.49
CA ASN A 235 -10.60 -5.95 29.94
C ASN A 235 -9.15 -6.33 30.27
N GLY A 236 -8.28 -5.32 30.34
CA GLY A 236 -6.84 -5.54 30.50
C GLY A 236 -6.26 -6.21 29.25
N ASP A 237 -5.62 -7.36 29.45
CA ASP A 237 -5.06 -8.24 28.41
C ASP A 237 -6.07 -9.25 27.84
N VAL A 238 -7.34 -9.19 28.25
CA VAL A 238 -8.39 -10.08 27.74
C VAL A 238 -9.29 -9.34 26.75
N VAL A 239 -9.34 -9.86 25.52
CA VAL A 239 -10.18 -9.35 24.42
C VAL A 239 -11.32 -10.33 24.16
N THR A 240 -12.57 -9.86 24.20
CA THR A 240 -13.77 -10.63 23.80
C THR A 240 -14.14 -10.30 22.38
N PHE A 241 -14.56 -11.29 21.59
CA PHE A 241 -14.92 -11.13 20.18
C PHE A 241 -16.35 -11.65 19.87
N ASP A 242 -16.82 -11.38 18.66
CA ASP A 242 -18.21 -11.44 18.22
C ASP A 242 -18.79 -12.86 18.04
N ARG A 243 -17.94 -13.89 17.99
CA ARG A 243 -18.33 -15.29 17.74
C ARG A 243 -17.34 -16.27 18.38
N PRO A 244 -17.70 -17.53 18.69
CA PRO A 244 -16.71 -18.51 19.13
C PRO A 244 -15.68 -18.86 18.04
N LEU A 245 -14.45 -19.19 18.45
CA LEU A 245 -13.40 -19.71 17.56
C LEU A 245 -13.83 -21.01 16.89
N GLN A 246 -13.46 -21.18 15.64
CA GLN A 246 -13.77 -22.35 14.82
C GLN A 246 -12.65 -23.40 14.86
N TYR A 247 -11.41 -22.98 15.14
CA TYR A 247 -10.21 -23.81 15.12
C TYR A 247 -9.48 -23.78 16.47
N ASP A 248 -8.60 -24.78 16.66
CA ASP A 248 -7.64 -24.77 17.77
C ASP A 248 -6.38 -24.05 17.28
N HIS A 249 -5.87 -23.11 18.06
CA HIS A 249 -4.69 -22.30 17.73
C HIS A 249 -3.50 -22.66 18.62
N GLU A 250 -3.34 -23.96 18.90
CA GLU A 250 -2.25 -24.45 19.72
C GLU A 250 -0.89 -24.26 19.05
N GLY A 251 0.05 -23.70 19.80
CA GLY A 251 1.42 -23.51 19.35
C GLY A 251 2.16 -24.84 19.17
N PRO A 252 3.03 -25.00 18.14
CA PRO A 252 3.81 -26.22 17.95
C PRO A 252 4.85 -26.43 19.08
N ARG A 253 5.13 -25.39 19.86
CA ARG A 253 5.99 -25.40 21.05
C ARG A 253 5.50 -24.38 22.07
N ALA A 254 5.91 -24.53 23.33
CA ALA A 254 5.53 -23.60 24.39
C ALA A 254 5.97 -22.14 24.15
N ASP A 255 7.08 -21.93 23.44
CA ASP A 255 7.64 -20.62 23.08
C ASP A 255 7.09 -20.04 21.75
N LEU A 256 6.33 -20.83 20.99
CA LEU A 256 5.76 -20.44 19.70
C LEU A 256 4.24 -20.37 19.83
N LYS A 257 3.73 -19.17 20.09
CA LYS A 257 2.30 -18.89 20.25
C LYS A 257 1.71 -18.30 18.97
N ALA A 258 0.39 -18.41 18.83
CA ALA A 258 -0.35 -17.69 17.81
C ALA A 258 -0.21 -16.17 18.02
N TYR A 259 -0.31 -15.44 16.92
CA TYR A 259 -0.38 -13.98 16.95
C TYR A 259 -1.79 -13.53 16.60
N VAL A 260 -2.17 -12.36 17.08
CA VAL A 260 -3.38 -11.67 16.66
C VAL A 260 -3.01 -10.27 16.21
N ALA A 261 -3.43 -9.91 15.00
CA ALA A 261 -3.15 -8.61 14.39
C ALA A 261 -4.42 -7.78 14.24
N ASN A 262 -4.30 -6.46 14.43
CA ASN A 262 -5.38 -5.50 14.29
C ASN A 262 -5.24 -4.73 12.98
N TYR A 263 -6.30 -4.75 12.17
CA TYR A 263 -6.32 -4.18 10.84
C TYR A 263 -7.07 -2.85 10.72
N SER A 264 -7.70 -2.38 11.81
CA SER A 264 -8.50 -1.16 11.80
C SER A 264 -7.64 0.07 12.09
N ARG A 265 -7.68 1.05 11.19
CA ARG A 265 -7.11 2.39 11.39
C ARG A 265 -8.14 3.48 11.13
N ASN A 266 -7.90 4.66 11.68
CA ASN A 266 -8.82 5.80 11.56
C ASN A 266 -8.55 6.65 10.32
N VAL A 267 -7.36 6.54 9.73
CA VAL A 267 -7.05 7.00 8.37
C VAL A 267 -7.16 5.83 7.40
N VAL A 268 -8.02 5.93 6.39
CA VAL A 268 -8.33 4.83 5.46
C VAL A 268 -8.25 5.28 4.01
N ILE A 269 -7.54 4.50 3.21
CA ILE A 269 -7.57 4.57 1.75
C ILE A 269 -8.17 3.25 1.26
N GLU A 270 -9.26 3.32 0.51
CA GLU A 270 -10.03 2.13 0.15
C GLU A 270 -10.58 2.18 -1.27
N THR A 271 -10.86 1.02 -1.86
CA THR A 271 -11.60 0.93 -3.12
C THR A 271 -13.11 0.99 -2.86
N GLU A 272 -13.83 1.83 -3.61
CA GLU A 272 -15.29 1.84 -3.61
C GLU A 272 -15.87 0.47 -4.02
N ASN A 273 -16.89 -0.02 -3.32
CA ASN A 273 -17.61 -1.26 -3.66
C ASN A 273 -16.69 -2.50 -3.82
N ALA A 274 -15.58 -2.58 -3.08
CA ALA A 274 -14.52 -3.56 -3.22
C ALA A 274 -14.95 -5.04 -3.38
N GLU A 275 -16.06 -5.45 -2.76
CA GLU A 275 -16.62 -6.81 -2.84
C GLU A 275 -17.24 -7.14 -4.21
N ALA A 276 -17.66 -6.12 -4.97
CA ALA A 276 -18.40 -6.28 -6.22
C ALA A 276 -17.62 -5.83 -7.46
N VAL A 277 -16.62 -4.95 -7.30
CA VAL A 277 -15.85 -4.42 -8.43
C VAL A 277 -14.86 -5.46 -8.98
N PRO A 278 -14.69 -5.55 -10.32
CA PRO A 278 -13.62 -6.35 -10.91
C PRO A 278 -12.24 -5.91 -10.43
N VAL A 279 -11.30 -6.85 -10.31
CA VAL A 279 -9.92 -6.56 -9.85
C VAL A 279 -9.28 -5.40 -10.62
N HIS A 280 -9.39 -5.38 -11.96
CA HIS A 280 -8.81 -4.33 -12.81
C HIS A 280 -9.42 -2.93 -12.60
N GLN A 281 -10.51 -2.82 -11.84
CA GLN A 281 -11.18 -1.55 -11.52
C GLN A 281 -10.88 -1.06 -10.09
N ARG A 282 -10.10 -1.81 -9.29
CA ARG A 282 -9.70 -1.39 -7.96
C ARG A 282 -8.72 -0.21 -7.99
N GLY A 283 -8.71 0.55 -6.89
CA GLY A 283 -7.73 1.60 -6.64
C GLY A 283 -6.33 1.05 -6.36
N HIS A 284 -5.31 1.89 -6.43
CA HIS A 284 -3.95 1.56 -6.01
C HIS A 284 -3.25 2.78 -5.40
N VAL A 285 -2.17 2.57 -4.65
CA VAL A 285 -1.34 3.66 -4.12
C VAL A 285 0.09 3.47 -4.59
N MET A 286 0.61 4.48 -5.27
CA MET A 286 1.98 4.52 -5.77
C MET A 286 2.67 5.83 -5.38
N LEU A 287 3.62 5.74 -4.46
CA LEU A 287 4.40 6.86 -3.96
C LEU A 287 5.74 6.89 -4.70
N MET A 288 5.82 7.71 -5.74
CA MET A 288 6.94 7.70 -6.69
C MET A 288 7.98 8.77 -6.35
N HIS A 289 9.25 8.45 -6.61
CA HIS A 289 10.35 9.40 -6.86
C HIS A 289 10.71 10.38 -5.72
N SER A 290 10.04 10.32 -4.58
CA SER A 290 10.31 11.14 -3.40
C SER A 290 10.57 10.26 -2.18
N ASN A 291 11.59 10.62 -1.41
CA ASN A 291 11.83 10.06 -0.09
C ASN A 291 11.23 10.89 1.06
N GLU A 292 10.54 12.00 0.73
CA GLU A 292 9.75 12.79 1.69
C GLU A 292 8.38 12.15 1.93
N VAL A 293 8.40 10.89 2.34
CA VAL A 293 7.20 10.07 2.54
C VAL A 293 7.22 9.44 3.93
N ALA A 294 6.15 9.68 4.68
CA ALA A 294 5.87 8.98 5.91
C ALA A 294 4.38 8.58 5.97
N VAL A 295 4.14 7.28 6.14
CA VAL A 295 2.81 6.71 6.32
C VAL A 295 2.79 6.00 7.66
N ARG A 296 1.99 6.50 8.60
CA ARG A 296 1.84 5.95 9.95
C ARG A 296 0.39 5.65 10.26
N TYR A 297 0.14 4.44 10.75
CA TYR A 297 -1.17 4.03 11.28
C TYR A 297 -2.33 4.30 10.31
N ALA A 298 -2.13 4.00 9.03
CA ALA A 298 -3.14 4.10 7.98
C ALA A 298 -3.54 2.71 7.46
N GLU A 299 -4.80 2.56 7.08
CA GLU A 299 -5.36 1.33 6.51
C GLU A 299 -5.51 1.47 4.99
N PHE A 300 -5.07 0.43 4.29
CA PHE A 300 -5.15 0.26 2.84
C PHE A 300 -6.06 -0.93 2.56
N SER A 301 -7.33 -0.66 2.28
CA SER A 301 -8.40 -1.66 2.23
C SER A 301 -8.83 -1.96 0.81
N GLU A 302 -8.68 -3.23 0.42
CA GLU A 302 -9.08 -3.80 -0.87
C GLU A 302 -8.48 -3.04 -2.07
N LEU A 303 -7.22 -2.62 -1.90
CA LEU A 303 -6.44 -1.90 -2.91
C LEU A 303 -5.52 -2.84 -3.70
N GLY A 304 -5.06 -2.34 -4.83
CA GLY A 304 -4.28 -3.06 -5.82
C GLY A 304 -5.17 -3.63 -6.93
N ARG A 305 -4.66 -3.57 -8.15
CA ARG A 305 -5.30 -4.13 -9.35
C ARG A 305 -4.36 -4.87 -10.30
N THR A 306 -3.07 -4.95 -9.97
CA THR A 306 -2.19 -5.96 -10.58
C THR A 306 -2.57 -7.32 -9.98
N ASP A 307 -3.13 -8.21 -10.79
CA ASP A 307 -3.53 -9.54 -10.36
C ASP A 307 -2.36 -10.51 -10.44
N LYS A 308 -1.88 -11.01 -9.29
CA LYS A 308 -0.76 -11.97 -9.24
C LYS A 308 -1.19 -13.41 -9.47
N SER A 309 -2.49 -13.70 -9.53
CA SER A 309 -3.03 -15.01 -9.93
C SER A 309 -2.82 -15.28 -11.42
N GLU A 310 -2.75 -14.22 -12.21
CA GLU A 310 -2.44 -14.24 -13.64
C GLU A 310 -1.05 -13.65 -13.91
N ARG A 311 -0.58 -13.77 -15.15
CA ARG A 311 0.69 -13.17 -15.57
C ARG A 311 0.50 -11.67 -15.69
N ALA A 312 1.38 -10.88 -15.07
CA ALA A 312 1.41 -9.44 -15.22
C ALA A 312 2.54 -9.00 -16.16
N PHE A 313 2.32 -7.88 -16.86
CA PHE A 313 3.24 -7.38 -17.88
C PHE A 313 3.65 -5.94 -17.59
N ASP A 314 4.85 -5.59 -18.04
CA ASP A 314 5.22 -4.18 -18.13
C ASP A 314 4.38 -3.53 -19.23
N VAL A 315 3.87 -2.33 -18.97
CA VAL A 315 2.98 -1.62 -19.89
C VAL A 315 3.56 -1.48 -21.30
N GLY A 316 4.88 -1.29 -21.42
CA GLY A 316 5.57 -1.15 -22.70
C GLY A 316 5.64 -2.45 -23.54
N ASP A 317 5.39 -3.60 -22.92
CA ASP A 317 5.42 -4.91 -23.59
C ASP A 317 4.03 -5.32 -24.14
N ILE A 318 2.98 -4.56 -23.82
CA ILE A 318 1.61 -4.84 -24.28
C ILE A 318 1.34 -4.05 -25.57
N ALA A 319 1.07 -4.77 -26.66
CA ALA A 319 0.84 -4.14 -27.97
C ALA A 319 -0.48 -3.36 -28.06
N ASN A 320 -1.55 -3.88 -27.44
CA ASN A 320 -2.88 -3.25 -27.39
C ASN A 320 -3.30 -3.23 -25.92
N ILE A 321 -3.24 -2.05 -25.30
CA ILE A 321 -3.71 -1.85 -23.93
C ILE A 321 -5.23 -1.83 -23.94
N GLU A 322 -5.82 -2.68 -23.11
CA GLU A 322 -7.25 -2.74 -22.83
C GLU A 322 -7.48 -2.39 -21.34
N PRO A 323 -8.68 -1.96 -20.94
CA PRO A 323 -8.98 -1.59 -19.56
C PRO A 323 -8.71 -2.70 -18.52
N ASP A 324 -8.73 -3.97 -18.95
CA ASP A 324 -8.49 -5.16 -18.14
C ASP A 324 -7.08 -5.76 -18.33
N SER A 325 -6.18 -5.06 -19.02
CA SER A 325 -4.78 -5.49 -19.17
C SER A 325 -4.09 -5.55 -17.81
N ASN A 326 -3.56 -6.72 -17.45
CA ASN A 326 -2.87 -6.92 -16.18
C ASN A 326 -1.45 -6.31 -16.17
N VAL A 327 -1.38 -5.01 -15.89
CA VAL A 327 -0.14 -4.24 -15.84
C VAL A 327 0.47 -4.31 -14.44
N LYS A 328 1.80 -4.44 -14.36
CA LYS A 328 2.54 -4.42 -13.08
C LYS A 328 2.52 -3.05 -12.39
N GLY A 329 2.76 -3.05 -11.08
CA GLY A 329 2.97 -1.84 -10.30
C GLY A 329 1.70 -1.21 -9.70
N ARG A 330 0.51 -1.79 -9.90
CA ARG A 330 -0.75 -1.30 -9.33
C ARG A 330 -1.08 -2.11 -8.07
N TYR A 331 -0.35 -1.83 -7.00
CA TYR A 331 -0.38 -2.58 -5.73
C TYR A 331 -1.11 -1.81 -4.63
N SER A 332 -1.31 -2.45 -3.47
CA SER A 332 -2.00 -1.81 -2.35
C SER A 332 -1.24 -0.57 -1.85
N LEU A 333 0.04 -0.72 -1.49
CA LEU A 333 0.96 0.38 -1.20
C LEU A 333 2.33 0.14 -1.86
N HIS A 334 2.70 1.00 -2.81
CA HIS A 334 3.92 0.86 -3.61
C HIS A 334 4.85 2.05 -3.47
N ILE A 335 5.97 1.87 -2.78
CA ILE A 335 7.08 2.84 -2.76
C ILE A 335 7.93 2.61 -4.01
N HIS A 336 7.84 3.53 -4.96
CA HIS A 336 8.34 3.34 -6.31
C HIS A 336 9.50 4.29 -6.62
N ARG A 337 10.72 3.73 -6.69
CA ARG A 337 11.91 4.44 -7.18
C ARG A 337 12.18 5.76 -6.43
N SER A 338 12.03 5.75 -5.10
CA SER A 338 12.36 6.91 -4.23
C SER A 338 13.88 7.10 -4.03
N GLY A 339 14.69 6.18 -4.55
CA GLY A 339 16.14 6.22 -4.52
C GLY A 339 16.75 5.39 -3.41
N VAL A 340 17.92 4.81 -3.67
CA VAL A 340 18.63 3.90 -2.75
C VAL A 340 19.87 4.53 -2.11
N ASP A 341 20.29 5.71 -2.56
CA ASP A 341 21.57 6.29 -2.14
C ASP A 341 21.48 7.10 -0.84
N ASP A 342 20.33 7.73 -0.57
CA ASP A 342 20.14 8.51 0.66
C ASP A 342 19.74 7.62 1.83
N GLN A 343 20.76 7.04 2.47
CA GLN A 343 20.61 6.17 3.64
C GLN A 343 20.11 6.91 4.90
N ALA A 344 20.20 8.26 4.94
CA ALA A 344 19.86 9.04 6.13
C ALA A 344 18.37 9.40 6.21
N HIS A 345 17.68 9.42 5.07
CA HIS A 345 16.26 9.78 4.97
C HIS A 345 15.48 8.68 4.24
N PRO A 346 15.24 7.53 4.91
CA PRO A 346 14.40 6.48 4.36
C PRO A 346 12.93 6.93 4.33
N VAL A 347 12.19 6.41 3.35
CA VAL A 347 10.71 6.40 3.40
C VAL A 347 10.26 5.61 4.63
N ILE A 348 9.26 6.10 5.35
CA ILE A 348 8.73 5.42 6.55
C ILE A 348 7.33 4.88 6.27
N VAL A 349 7.12 3.59 6.53
CA VAL A 349 5.80 2.96 6.61
C VAL A 349 5.73 2.22 7.95
N GLU A 350 4.91 2.73 8.86
CA GLU A 350 4.89 2.31 10.26
C GLU A 350 3.47 2.06 10.75
N GLY A 351 3.20 0.93 11.41
CA GLY A 351 1.88 0.69 12.00
C GLY A 351 0.73 0.56 10.99
N ALA A 352 1.02 0.49 9.69
CA ALA A 352 0.01 0.48 8.62
C ALA A 352 -0.61 -0.91 8.45
N SER A 353 -1.84 -0.95 7.93
CA SER A 353 -2.53 -2.21 7.61
C SER A 353 -2.86 -2.29 6.11
N VAL A 354 -2.61 -3.45 5.52
CA VAL A 354 -3.16 -3.85 4.21
C VAL A 354 -4.19 -4.93 4.44
N TRP A 355 -5.42 -4.70 3.98
CA TRP A 355 -6.52 -5.65 4.04
C TRP A 355 -6.97 -6.01 2.64
N GLY A 356 -6.68 -7.23 2.16
CA GLY A 356 -7.09 -7.69 0.85
C GLY A 356 -6.30 -7.04 -0.29
N SER A 357 -5.57 -7.85 -1.06
CA SER A 357 -4.98 -7.38 -2.32
C SER A 357 -4.88 -8.51 -3.35
N PRO A 358 -5.28 -8.29 -4.61
CA PRO A 358 -5.18 -9.30 -5.68
C PRO A 358 -3.73 -9.51 -6.16
N GLY A 359 -2.82 -8.65 -5.71
CA GLY A 359 -1.39 -8.74 -5.97
C GLY A 359 -0.61 -8.39 -4.72
N TRP A 360 0.57 -7.82 -4.89
CA TRP A 360 1.43 -7.50 -3.76
C TRP A 360 0.81 -6.45 -2.81
N GLY A 361 1.09 -6.62 -1.51
CA GLY A 361 0.59 -5.74 -0.45
C GLY A 361 1.46 -4.50 -0.29
N PHE A 362 2.51 -4.62 0.52
CA PHE A 362 3.54 -3.59 0.70
C PHE A 362 4.70 -3.82 -0.27
N VAL A 363 4.97 -2.84 -1.13
CA VAL A 363 5.99 -2.95 -2.18
C VAL A 363 7.07 -1.91 -1.97
N HIS A 364 8.30 -2.39 -1.84
CA HIS A 364 9.54 -1.67 -1.72
C HIS A 364 10.29 -1.86 -3.04
N HIS A 365 10.33 -0.84 -3.88
CA HIS A 365 10.93 -0.91 -5.22
C HIS A 365 11.94 0.21 -5.39
N ASP A 366 13.22 -0.15 -5.61
CA ASP A 366 14.31 0.78 -5.94
C ASP A 366 14.37 1.98 -4.99
N SER A 367 14.31 1.68 -3.69
CA SER A 367 14.12 2.66 -2.62
C SER A 367 14.91 2.31 -1.37
N ASN A 368 15.18 3.31 -0.53
CA ASN A 368 15.55 3.15 0.87
C ASN A 368 14.32 3.36 1.74
N ALA A 369 13.86 2.32 2.43
CA ALA A 369 12.63 2.40 3.24
C ALA A 369 12.72 1.60 4.55
N ILE A 370 11.99 2.06 5.56
CA ILE A 370 11.73 1.35 6.81
C ILE A 370 10.26 0.95 6.84
N PHE A 371 10.01 -0.36 6.84
CA PHE A 371 8.69 -0.93 7.11
C PHE A 371 8.71 -1.48 8.54
N ALA A 372 8.02 -0.81 9.46
CA ALA A 372 7.97 -1.18 10.87
C ALA A 372 6.53 -1.47 11.32
N ASP A 373 6.31 -2.52 12.10
CA ASP A 373 5.04 -2.72 12.79
C ASP A 373 3.83 -2.76 11.85
N ASN A 374 3.98 -3.22 10.60
CA ASN A 374 2.87 -3.25 9.63
C ASN A 374 2.18 -4.63 9.61
N ALA A 375 0.90 -4.65 9.27
CA ALA A 375 0.12 -5.88 9.10
C ALA A 375 -0.43 -6.01 7.68
N ALA A 376 -0.25 -7.16 7.05
CA ALA A 376 -0.83 -7.49 5.76
C ALA A 376 -1.69 -8.76 5.87
N TYR A 377 -2.95 -8.67 5.45
CA TYR A 377 -3.90 -9.78 5.42
C TYR A 377 -4.49 -10.00 4.03
N ASP A 378 -4.67 -11.27 3.67
CA ASP A 378 -5.33 -11.71 2.44
C ASP A 378 -4.72 -11.12 1.17
N VAL A 379 -3.39 -11.15 1.11
CA VAL A 379 -2.60 -10.64 -0.01
C VAL A 379 -2.22 -11.79 -0.94
N PHE A 380 -2.73 -11.76 -2.17
CA PHE A 380 -2.39 -12.76 -3.17
C PHE A 380 -1.00 -12.52 -3.77
N GLY A 381 -0.18 -13.56 -3.85
CA GLY A 381 1.21 -13.47 -4.29
C GLY A 381 2.15 -13.24 -3.11
N ALA A 382 2.41 -11.99 -2.73
CA ALA A 382 3.34 -11.69 -1.64
C ALA A 382 2.93 -10.47 -0.81
N ALA A 383 2.91 -10.64 0.52
CA ALA A 383 2.47 -9.61 1.46
C ALA A 383 3.44 -8.42 1.54
N PHE A 384 4.75 -8.70 1.61
CA PHE A 384 5.82 -7.71 1.58
C PHE A 384 6.82 -8.06 0.49
N VAL A 385 7.22 -7.08 -0.32
CA VAL A 385 8.08 -7.31 -1.49
C VAL A 385 9.20 -6.30 -1.59
N ALA A 386 10.44 -6.78 -1.67
CA ALA A 386 11.59 -6.05 -2.17
C ALA A 386 11.81 -6.48 -3.63
N GLU A 387 11.42 -5.61 -4.56
CA GLU A 387 11.09 -5.98 -5.95
C GLU A 387 12.33 -6.26 -6.80
N THR A 388 13.28 -5.33 -6.84
CA THR A 388 14.39 -5.33 -7.82
C THR A 388 15.71 -5.86 -7.27
N GLY A 389 15.85 -5.86 -5.96
CA GLY A 389 16.97 -6.42 -5.22
C GLY A 389 18.08 -5.43 -4.87
N ASN A 390 17.93 -4.16 -5.26
CA ASN A 390 18.80 -3.07 -4.82
C ASN A 390 18.23 -2.29 -3.62
N GLU A 391 17.02 -2.62 -3.16
CA GLU A 391 16.35 -1.96 -2.05
C GLU A 391 17.17 -2.05 -0.76
N THR A 392 17.25 -0.95 -0.03
CA THR A 392 17.97 -0.83 1.26
C THR A 392 17.02 -0.40 2.37
N GLY A 393 17.47 -0.50 3.62
CA GLY A 393 16.66 -0.16 4.78
C GLY A 393 16.28 -1.40 5.60
N ARG A 394 15.13 -1.36 6.27
CA ARG A 394 14.80 -2.34 7.32
C ARG A 394 13.32 -2.72 7.31
N TRP A 395 13.04 -4.00 7.47
CA TRP A 395 11.71 -4.52 7.77
C TRP A 395 11.73 -5.09 9.19
N VAL A 396 11.05 -4.42 10.10
CA VAL A 396 11.10 -4.72 11.55
C VAL A 396 9.70 -5.00 12.06
N ASP A 397 9.54 -6.13 12.74
CA ASP A 397 8.31 -6.45 13.47
C ASP A 397 7.05 -6.29 12.60
N ASN A 398 7.06 -6.77 11.36
CA ASN A 398 5.86 -6.80 10.51
C ASN A 398 5.18 -8.17 10.58
N ILE A 399 3.87 -8.23 10.32
CA ILE A 399 3.11 -9.47 10.25
C ILE A 399 2.40 -9.66 8.91
N ALA A 400 2.56 -10.84 8.32
CA ALA A 400 1.85 -11.27 7.13
C ALA A 400 0.97 -12.47 7.47
N ILE A 401 -0.34 -12.35 7.24
CA ILE A 401 -1.33 -13.39 7.49
C ILE A 401 -2.07 -13.69 6.18
N LYS A 402 -2.27 -14.98 5.88
CA LYS A 402 -3.03 -15.44 4.69
C LYS A 402 -2.48 -14.84 3.39
N SER A 403 -1.23 -15.16 3.04
CA SER A 403 -0.70 -14.86 1.71
C SER A 403 -0.71 -16.12 0.85
N LEU A 404 -1.79 -16.26 0.07
CA LEU A 404 -1.96 -17.35 -0.90
C LEU A 404 -1.34 -16.95 -2.24
N GLY A 405 -1.14 -17.91 -3.13
CA GLY A 405 -0.62 -17.63 -4.46
C GLY A 405 -0.92 -18.75 -5.44
N VAL A 406 -0.21 -18.75 -6.56
CA VAL A 406 -0.31 -19.81 -7.58
C VAL A 406 0.53 -21.01 -7.15
N ASP A 407 0.03 -22.23 -7.35
CA ASP A 407 0.81 -23.47 -7.24
C ASP A 407 1.82 -23.53 -8.39
N HIS A 408 2.91 -22.78 -8.21
CA HIS A 408 3.89 -22.46 -9.22
C HIS A 408 5.31 -22.71 -8.71
N ILE A 409 6.25 -22.88 -9.63
CA ILE A 409 7.66 -22.92 -9.27
C ILE A 409 8.12 -21.49 -8.99
N VAL A 410 8.55 -21.22 -7.75
CA VAL A 410 9.00 -19.90 -7.25
C VAL A 410 9.98 -19.17 -8.19
N LYS A 411 10.78 -19.91 -8.95
CA LYS A 411 11.75 -19.39 -9.93
C LYS A 411 11.56 -19.98 -11.32
N ASN A 412 10.32 -20.02 -11.79
CA ASN A 412 10.03 -20.41 -13.16
C ASN A 412 10.78 -19.50 -14.15
N GLY A 413 11.44 -20.10 -15.15
CA GLY A 413 12.23 -19.37 -16.12
C GLY A 413 11.46 -18.28 -16.87
N ASP A 414 10.19 -18.52 -17.20
CA ASP A 414 9.38 -17.53 -17.93
C ASP A 414 9.03 -16.33 -17.04
N ASP A 415 8.62 -16.57 -15.79
CA ASP A 415 8.31 -15.51 -14.81
C ASP A 415 9.58 -14.71 -14.45
N VAL A 416 10.72 -15.40 -14.32
CA VAL A 416 12.03 -14.75 -14.13
C VAL A 416 12.41 -13.88 -15.33
N ASN A 417 12.26 -14.39 -16.55
CA ASN A 417 12.61 -13.67 -17.78
C ASN A 417 11.75 -12.43 -17.98
N ALA A 418 10.48 -12.48 -17.61
CA ALA A 418 9.59 -11.32 -17.69
C ALA A 418 9.51 -10.53 -16.39
N PHE A 419 10.30 -10.85 -15.37
CA PHE A 419 10.29 -10.13 -14.10
C PHE A 419 8.90 -10.04 -13.44
N ASP A 420 8.13 -11.14 -13.46
CA ASP A 420 6.82 -11.25 -12.80
C ASP A 420 6.91 -12.24 -11.62
N LEU A 421 7.55 -11.79 -10.56
CA LEU A 421 7.96 -12.61 -9.42
C LEU A 421 6.93 -12.54 -8.27
N GLY A 422 7.20 -13.25 -7.16
CA GLY A 422 6.40 -13.16 -5.94
C GLY A 422 4.94 -13.57 -6.11
N ARG A 423 4.66 -14.56 -6.99
CA ARG A 423 3.31 -15.05 -7.30
C ARG A 423 2.87 -16.27 -6.49
N THR A 424 3.81 -16.90 -5.80
CA THR A 424 3.60 -18.23 -5.21
C THR A 424 2.92 -18.22 -3.85
N GLY A 425 2.61 -17.08 -3.23
CA GLY A 425 2.10 -17.00 -1.86
C GLY A 425 3.27 -16.94 -0.90
N THR A 426 3.64 -15.77 -0.40
CA THR A 426 4.81 -15.60 0.45
C THR A 426 4.60 -14.41 1.38
N GLY A 427 4.90 -14.56 2.68
CA GLY A 427 4.82 -13.43 3.61
C GLY A 427 5.80 -12.32 3.25
N PHE A 428 7.08 -12.68 3.04
CA PHE A 428 8.15 -11.74 2.75
C PHE A 428 8.99 -12.22 1.55
N TRP A 429 8.91 -11.47 0.44
CA TRP A 429 9.68 -11.73 -0.77
C TRP A 429 10.90 -10.82 -0.86
N PHE A 430 12.08 -11.41 -1.02
CA PHE A 430 13.34 -10.68 -1.18
C PHE A 430 14.02 -11.04 -2.50
N GLN A 431 14.09 -10.08 -3.42
CA GLN A 431 14.89 -10.22 -4.64
C GLN A 431 16.39 -10.03 -4.36
N GLY A 432 16.71 -9.20 -3.36
CA GLY A 432 18.06 -8.85 -2.93
C GLY A 432 18.36 -9.30 -1.50
N ARG A 433 19.47 -8.79 -0.95
CA ARG A 433 19.97 -9.13 0.39
C ARG A 433 20.25 -7.92 1.29
N LEU A 434 19.85 -6.73 0.83
CA LEU A 434 20.26 -5.46 1.42
C LEU A 434 19.24 -4.93 2.44
N VAL A 435 17.98 -5.37 2.36
CA VAL A 435 16.97 -5.11 3.39
C VAL A 435 17.25 -5.98 4.62
N GLU A 436 17.43 -5.34 5.77
CA GLU A 436 17.56 -6.02 7.06
C GLU A 436 16.17 -6.45 7.56
N ALA A 437 15.95 -7.74 7.83
CA ALA A 437 14.69 -8.26 8.33
C ALA A 437 14.83 -8.73 9.79
N VAL A 438 14.04 -8.16 10.70
CA VAL A 438 14.08 -8.47 12.15
C VAL A 438 12.65 -8.65 12.68
N GLY A 439 12.41 -9.70 13.46
CA GLY A 439 11.15 -9.85 14.21
C GLY A 439 9.87 -10.09 13.38
N ASN A 440 9.97 -10.13 12.06
CA ASN A 440 8.83 -10.33 11.18
C ASN A 440 8.17 -11.71 11.35
N VAL A 441 6.85 -11.75 11.27
CA VAL A 441 6.00 -12.92 11.46
C VAL A 441 5.23 -13.24 10.18
N ALA A 442 5.23 -14.50 9.76
CA ALA A 442 4.39 -14.99 8.66
C ALA A 442 3.56 -16.18 9.13
N ALA A 443 2.25 -16.14 8.90
CA ALA A 443 1.31 -17.21 9.20
C ALA A 443 0.27 -17.35 8.08
N GLY A 444 -0.32 -18.53 7.93
CA GLY A 444 -1.27 -18.78 6.84
C GLY A 444 -0.64 -18.63 5.44
N VAL A 445 0.65 -18.95 5.29
CA VAL A 445 1.38 -18.86 4.02
C VAL A 445 1.78 -20.28 3.60
N PRO A 446 0.96 -20.97 2.78
CA PRO A 446 1.13 -22.41 2.52
C PRO A 446 2.33 -22.77 1.62
N SER A 447 2.98 -21.77 1.04
CA SER A 447 4.18 -21.84 0.21
C SER A 447 5.28 -21.04 0.90
N GLY A 448 6.35 -21.72 1.34
CA GLY A 448 7.34 -21.13 2.24
C GLY A 448 8.76 -21.15 1.69
N ALA A 449 9.24 -19.94 1.36
CA ALA A 449 10.62 -19.51 1.07
C ALA A 449 11.28 -19.96 -0.25
#